data_AF-A0A9E2PJ96-F1
#
_entry.id   AF-A0A9E2PJ96-F1
#
_cell.length_a   1.000
_cell.length_b   1.000
_cell.length_c   1.000
_cell.angle_alpha   90.00
_cell.angle_beta   90.00
_cell.angle_gamma   90.00
#
_symmetry.space_group_name_H-M   'P 1'
#
loop_
_entity.id
_entity.type
_entity.pdbx_description
1 polymer ?
#
loop_
_entity_poly.entity_id
_entity_poly.type
_entity_poly.pdbx_seq_one_letter_code
_entity_poly.pdbx_strand_id
1 'polypeptide(L)' 'MLAPFAIAASLILTLGACSRDEPPPPVPKLFAEQRDALDQAKDLSAMQLEAAEQQRKAMEQQTQ' A
#
# COMPACT_ATOMS: atom_id res chain seq x y z
N MET A 1 -14.67 -38.39 24.46
CA MET A 1 -14.31 -38.29 23.02
C MET A 1 -14.66 -36.93 22.39
N LEU A 2 -15.11 -35.91 23.16
CA LEU A 2 -15.54 -34.61 22.60
C LEU A 2 -14.38 -33.64 22.30
N ALA A 3 -13.27 -33.75 23.02
CA ALA A 3 -12.12 -32.85 22.93
C ALA A 3 -11.45 -32.77 21.53
N PRO A 4 -11.16 -33.89 20.82
CA PRO A 4 -10.52 -33.81 19.50
C PRO A 4 -11.44 -33.18 18.45
N PHE A 5 -12.76 -33.37 18.58
CA PHE A 5 -13.74 -32.79 17.66
C PHE A 5 -13.84 -31.28 17.82
N ALA A 6 -13.81 -30.78 19.06
CA ALA A 6 -13.79 -29.35 19.34
C ALA A 6 -12.52 -28.67 18.78
N ILE A 7 -11.37 -29.32 18.92
CA ILE A 7 -10.09 -28.83 18.38
C ILE A 7 -10.13 -28.79 16.85
N ALA A 8 -10.61 -29.86 16.20
CA ALA A 8 -10.74 -29.93 14.76
C ALA A 8 -11.72 -28.85 14.22
N ALA A 9 -12.86 -28.66 14.87
CA ALA A 9 -13.82 -27.62 14.51
C ALA A 9 -13.23 -26.20 14.64
N SER A 10 -12.45 -25.97 15.70
CA SER A 10 -11.79 -24.68 15.94
C SER A 10 -10.75 -24.38 14.85
N LEU A 11 -9.96 -25.39 14.45
CA LEU A 11 -9.00 -25.28 13.35
C LEU A 11 -9.68 -24.97 12.02
N ILE A 12 -10.76 -25.67 11.67
CA ILE A 12 -11.48 -25.43 10.41
C ILE A 12 -12.05 -24.01 10.36
N LEU A 13 -12.59 -23.51 11.48
CA LEU A 13 -13.11 -22.15 11.58
C LEU A 13 -12.02 -21.08 11.42
N THR A 14 -10.84 -21.27 12.01
CA THR A 14 -9.74 -20.30 11.87
C THR A 14 -9.13 -20.33 10.48
N LEU A 15 -8.97 -21.51 9.88
CA LEU A 15 -8.52 -21.65 8.49
C LEU A 15 -9.49 -20.98 7.50
N GLY A 16 -10.80 -21.17 7.67
CA GLY A 16 -11.82 -20.53 6.83
C GLY A 16 -11.90 -19.01 7.01
N ALA A 17 -11.60 -18.49 8.20
CA ALA A 17 -11.52 -17.05 8.44
C ALA A 17 -10.29 -16.40 7.78
N CYS A 18 -9.17 -17.12 7.73
CA CYS A 18 -7.94 -16.65 7.09
C CYS A 18 -7.97 -16.82 5.56
N SER A 19 -8.73 -17.79 5.03
CA SER A 19 -8.85 -18.03 3.59
C SER A 19 -10.00 -17.26 2.94
N ARG A 20 -10.68 -16.36 3.67
CA ARG A 20 -11.71 -15.50 3.07
C ARG A 20 -11.01 -14.57 2.09
N ASP A 21 -11.17 -14.91 0.82
CA ASP A 21 -10.92 -14.08 -0.36
C ASP A 21 -11.95 -12.92 -0.44
N GLU A 22 -12.35 -12.39 0.71
CA GLU A 22 -13.26 -11.27 0.79
C GLU A 22 -12.45 -10.02 0.46
N PRO A 23 -12.91 -9.20 -0.51
CA PRO A 23 -12.19 -7.98 -0.83
C PRO A 23 -12.01 -7.16 0.45
N PRO A 24 -10.82 -6.60 0.68
CA PRO A 24 -10.56 -5.84 1.89
C PRO A 24 -11.64 -4.78 2.06
N PRO A 25 -12.10 -4.53 3.30
CA PRO A 25 -13.12 -3.53 3.54
C PRO A 25 -12.67 -2.19 2.94
N PRO A 26 -13.61 -1.40 2.38
CA PRO A 26 -13.27 -0.12 1.77
C PRO A 26 -12.50 0.72 2.76
N VAL A 27 -11.42 1.34 2.28
CA VAL A 27 -10.49 2.07 3.15
C VAL A 27 -11.29 3.09 3.98
N PRO A 28 -11.15 3.09 5.32
CA PRO A 28 -11.93 3.98 6.17
C PRO A 28 -11.78 5.43 5.70
N LYS A 29 -12.86 6.21 5.75
CA LYS A 29 -12.84 7.66 5.42
C LYS A 29 -11.99 8.50 6.38
N LEU A 30 -11.47 7.88 7.43
CA LEU A 30 -10.58 8.50 8.40
C LEU A 30 -9.34 9.04 7.69
N PHE A 31 -8.98 10.29 7.95
CA PHE A 31 -7.80 10.92 7.38
C PHE A 31 -7.77 10.95 5.84
N ALA A 32 -8.93 10.97 5.17
CA ALA A 32 -9.00 11.09 3.72
C ALA A 32 -8.31 12.38 3.23
N GLU A 33 -8.57 13.52 3.88
CA GLU A 33 -7.92 14.80 3.55
C GLU A 33 -6.40 14.76 3.79
N GLN A 34 -5.93 14.09 4.85
CA GLN A 34 -4.50 13.99 5.14
C GLN A 34 -3.78 13.09 4.13
N ARG A 35 -4.44 12.03 3.66
CA ARG A 35 -3.92 11.18 2.59
C ARG A 35 -3.88 11.91 1.26
N ASP A 36 -4.94 12.64 0.93
CA ASP A 36 -5.01 13.42 -0.30
C ASP A 36 -3.92 14.50 -0.33
N ALA A 37 -3.73 15.23 0.78
CA ALA A 37 -2.64 16.19 0.93
C ALA A 37 -1.25 15.53 0.82
N LEU A 38 -1.08 14.32 1.38
CA LEU A 38 0.17 13.58 1.30
C LEU A 38 0.46 13.09 -0.13
N ASP A 39 -0.56 12.62 -0.84
CA ASP A 39 -0.41 12.14 -2.22
C ASP A 39 -0.09 13.31 -3.17
N GLN A 40 -0.75 14.46 -3.02
CA GLN A 40 -0.38 15.68 -3.75
C GLN A 40 1.07 16.12 -3.47
N ALA A 41 1.54 16.03 -2.22
CA ALA A 41 2.91 16.37 -1.86
C ALA A 41 3.95 15.41 -2.48
N LYS A 42 3.62 14.12 -2.60
CA LYS A 42 4.47 13.13 -3.28
C LYS A 42 4.62 13.42 -4.76
N ASP A 43 3.53 13.77 -5.44
CA ASP A 43 3.55 14.09 -6.86
C ASP A 43 4.44 15.30 -7.15
N LEU A 44 4.35 16.35 -6.33
CA LEU A 44 5.23 17.52 -6.45
C LEU A 44 6.72 17.17 -6.26
N SER A 45 7.03 16.29 -5.30
CA SER A 45 8.40 15.81 -5.07
C SER A 45 8.94 15.01 -6.26
N ALA A 46 8.11 14.13 -6.84
CA ALA A 46 8.48 13.37 -8.02
C ALA A 46 8.77 14.29 -9.23
N MET A 47 7.93 15.31 -9.45
CA MET A 47 8.14 16.30 -10.51
C MET A 47 9.44 17.09 -10.32
N GLN A 48 9.76 17.49 -9.08
CA GLN A 48 11.01 18.21 -8.79
C GLN A 48 12.24 17.32 -9.01
N LEU A 49 12.16 16.05 -8.66
CA LEU A 49 13.24 15.09 -8.89
C LEU A 49 13.47 14.89 -10.40
N GLU A 50 12.40 14.73 -11.17
CA GLU A 50 12.50 14.57 -12.63
C GLU A 50 13.11 15.83 -13.29
N ALA A 51 12.67 17.02 -12.88
CA ALA A 51 13.23 18.27 -13.38
C ALA A 51 14.73 18.42 -13.05
N ALA A 52 15.14 18.04 -11.84
CA ALA A 52 16.54 18.05 -11.43
C ALA A 52 17.38 17.04 -12.24
N GLU A 53 16.86 15.84 -12.50
CA GLU A 53 17.53 14.86 -13.36
C GLU A 53 17.67 15.33 -14.80
N GLN A 54 16.63 15.95 -15.36
CA GLN A 54 16.68 16.51 -16.72
C GLN A 54 17.72 17.62 -16.83
N GLN A 55 17.78 18.54 -15.85
CA GLN A 55 18.80 19.58 -15.79
C GLN A 55 20.21 18.99 -15.71
N ARG A 56 20.40 17.99 -14.86
CA ARG A 56 21.70 17.32 -14.72
C ARG A 56 22.13 16.67 -16.05
N LYS A 57 21.25 15.95 -16.73
CA LYS A 57 21.54 15.33 -18.04
C LYS A 57 21.88 16.38 -19.10
N ALA A 58 21.16 17.50 -19.14
CA ALA A 58 21.44 18.58 -20.07
C ALA A 58 22.83 19.21 -19.81
N MET A 59 23.21 19.38 -18.54
CA MET A 59 24.51 19.91 -18.15
C MET A 59 25.65 18.94 -18.51
N GLU A 60 25.47 17.64 -18.27
CA GLU A 60 26.42 16.59 -18.66
C GLU A 60 26.65 16.57 -20.19
N GLN A 61 25.61 16.79 -21.00
CA GLN A 61 25.72 16.88 -22.46
C GLN A 61 26.42 18.14 -22.96
N GLN A 62 26.36 19.25 -22.20
CA GLN A 62 27.07 20.49 -22.55
C GLN A 62 28.56 20.47 -22.16
N THR A 63 28.95 19.54 -21.27
CA THR A 63 30.32 19.46 -20.73
C THR A 63 31.16 18.35 -21.39
N GLN A 64 30.57 17.58 -22.32
CA GLN A 64 31.26 16.64 -23.22
C GLN A 64 31.50 17.30 -24.59
#